data_AF-A0A165JJT7-F1
#
_entry.id   AF-A0A165JJT7-F1
#
_cell.length_a   1.000
_cell.length_b   1.000
_cell.length_c   1.000
_cell.angle_alpha   90.00
_cell.angle_beta   90.00
_cell.angle_gamma   90.00
#
_symmetry.space_group_name_H-M   'P 1'
#
loop_
_entity.id
_entity.type
_entity.pdbx_description
1 polymer ?
#
loop_
_entity_poly.entity_id
_entity_poly.type
_entity_poly.pdbx_seq_one_letter_code
_entity_poly.pdbx_strand_id
1 'polypeptide(L)'
;MEFSREQPFPEDFWATSATSENTSIVVPLPGSTPPHSPHRTESGHDTSIDDDFSWHFPKPEERAHLQEPLTNRFLNDLPTGTGLGPEAHIWPIYNEHAEKYDKEMLETYNGGMDNLLIFAALFSAVVSAFIVLSVPLLQADPMQPVVDVLSVISLQLSISSSGNISIPSGSYQAEPFSPTASVVSINALWIMSLSVSLSTSVLAMLVKQWLRVYGTNLPTPQKEKAKERQARYDGLVSWQVAGLANSLPVLIHLAVALFLVGLVMYLWDISLVLRYIVLVFVVLGGVGYMALATAPLIWPRCPYKSPVTQGLSLVTTRLETVWHQLQVWIPSLTKHTRTKNGREKERG
;
A
#
# COMPACT_ATOMS: atom_id res chain seq x y z
N MET A 1 25.15 29.89 28.52
CA MET A 1 24.07 29.53 29.48
C MET A 1 24.14 28.04 29.65
N GLU A 2 24.44 27.63 30.87
CA GLU A 2 24.72 26.26 31.31
C GLU A 2 23.50 25.77 32.09
N PHE A 3 22.98 24.57 31.78
CA PHE A 3 22.57 23.59 32.80
C PHE A 3 22.29 22.19 32.21
N SER A 4 23.13 21.25 32.65
CA SER A 4 23.00 19.80 32.97
C SER A 4 21.95 18.91 32.28
N ARG A 5 22.32 17.75 31.67
CA ARG A 5 22.87 16.45 32.18
C ARG A 5 21.79 15.49 32.69
N GLU A 6 21.57 14.38 31.95
CA GLU A 6 21.43 13.04 32.52
C GLU A 6 22.17 12.04 31.61
N GLN A 7 22.87 11.10 32.24
CA GLN A 7 23.81 10.11 31.68
C GLN A 7 23.16 8.70 31.71
N PRO A 8 23.68 7.73 30.93
CA PRO A 8 23.03 6.46 30.62
C PRO A 8 23.09 5.41 31.74
N PHE A 9 22.14 4.46 31.73
CA PHE A 9 22.13 3.30 32.63
C PHE A 9 23.14 2.20 32.20
N PRO A 10 23.66 1.39 33.14
CA PRO A 10 24.81 0.50 32.93
C PRO A 10 24.47 -0.89 32.32
N GLU A 11 25.49 -1.54 31.74
CA GLU A 11 25.41 -2.75 30.90
C GLU A 11 25.30 -4.11 31.65
N ASP A 12 24.90 -4.13 32.92
CA ASP A 12 24.87 -5.33 33.76
C ASP A 12 23.45 -5.86 34.06
N PHE A 13 22.39 -5.21 33.58
CA PHE A 13 21.01 -5.63 33.87
C PHE A 13 20.63 -6.99 33.25
N TRP A 14 21.22 -7.37 32.11
CA TRP A 14 20.88 -8.62 31.41
C TRP A 14 21.72 -9.83 31.82
N ALA A 15 22.71 -9.66 32.70
CA ALA A 15 23.57 -10.74 33.18
C ALA A 15 22.94 -11.47 34.39
N THR A 16 21.75 -12.04 34.21
CA THR A 16 21.20 -13.08 35.11
C THR A 16 20.54 -14.20 34.31
N SER A 17 21.30 -14.78 33.39
CA SER A 17 21.08 -16.14 32.89
C SER A 17 22.12 -17.07 33.51
N ALA A 18 21.70 -17.86 34.51
CA ALA A 18 22.25 -19.12 35.02
C ALA A 18 21.92 -19.17 36.52
N THR A 19 20.96 -19.97 36.98
CA THR A 19 21.14 -21.41 37.16
C THR A 19 19.84 -22.00 37.70
N SER A 20 19.42 -23.15 37.15
CA SER A 20 18.71 -24.26 37.82
C SER A 20 17.92 -25.06 36.78
N GLU A 21 18.61 -26.02 36.18
CA GLU A 21 18.01 -27.22 35.58
C GLU A 21 17.09 -27.94 36.59
N ASN A 22 15.92 -28.41 36.15
CA ASN A 22 15.57 -29.83 36.29
C ASN A 22 14.37 -30.24 35.42
N THR A 23 14.69 -30.89 34.31
CA THR A 23 14.12 -32.11 33.71
C THR A 23 12.83 -32.70 34.30
N SER A 24 11.79 -32.89 33.47
CA SER A 24 11.24 -34.22 33.13
C SER A 24 10.14 -34.16 32.05
N ILE A 25 10.51 -34.61 30.85
CA ILE A 25 9.61 -35.00 29.75
C ILE A 25 9.34 -36.50 29.90
N VAL A 26 8.07 -36.93 29.88
CA VAL A 26 7.69 -38.33 29.63
C VAL A 26 6.44 -38.40 28.73
N VAL A 27 6.60 -39.05 27.59
CA VAL A 27 5.58 -39.68 26.71
C VAL A 27 6.25 -40.98 26.24
N PRO A 28 5.62 -42.20 26.27
CA PRO A 28 4.65 -42.60 25.22
C PRO A 28 3.51 -43.61 25.55
N LEU A 29 2.58 -43.65 24.58
CA LEU A 29 1.38 -44.50 24.23
C LEU A 29 1.60 -46.05 24.28
N PRO A 30 0.63 -46.99 23.98
CA PRO A 30 -0.67 -46.88 23.25
C PRO A 30 -1.86 -47.81 23.69
N GLY A 31 -3.07 -47.53 23.15
CA GLY A 31 -3.97 -48.53 22.54
C GLY A 31 -4.95 -49.37 23.39
N SER A 32 -6.25 -49.07 23.31
CA SER A 32 -7.34 -50.04 23.00
C SER A 32 -8.72 -49.35 23.00
N THR A 33 -9.55 -49.71 22.02
CA THR A 33 -11.01 -49.45 21.90
C THR A 33 -11.69 -50.79 21.60
N PRO A 34 -13.04 -50.90 21.59
CA PRO A 34 -14.08 -50.54 22.57
C PRO A 34 -14.87 -51.83 22.98
N PRO A 35 -16.08 -51.77 23.59
CA PRO A 35 -17.27 -51.90 22.72
C PRO A 35 -18.62 -51.30 23.22
N HIS A 36 -19.55 -51.20 22.26
CA HIS A 36 -21.03 -51.21 22.30
C HIS A 36 -21.88 -50.06 22.93
N SER A 37 -22.60 -49.38 22.04
CA SER A 37 -23.88 -48.63 22.21
C SER A 37 -25.06 -49.63 22.41
N PRO A 38 -26.28 -49.28 22.90
CA PRO A 38 -27.24 -48.38 22.22
C PRO A 38 -28.19 -47.55 23.14
N HIS A 39 -28.65 -46.40 22.63
CA HIS A 39 -30.09 -46.06 22.44
C HIS A 39 -30.32 -44.55 22.36
N ARG A 40 -31.13 -44.20 21.36
CA ARG A 40 -31.57 -42.87 20.93
C ARG A 40 -33.10 -42.86 20.97
N THR A 41 -33.68 -41.80 21.53
CA THR A 41 -34.99 -41.13 21.24
C THR A 41 -35.28 -40.24 22.47
N GLU A 42 -35.43 -38.92 22.38
CA GLU A 42 -36.60 -38.17 21.91
C GLU A 42 -36.21 -36.68 21.73
N SER A 43 -36.57 -36.07 20.59
CA SER A 43 -37.61 -35.04 20.43
C SER A 43 -37.22 -33.61 20.81
N GLY A 44 -37.32 -32.68 19.86
CA GLY A 44 -37.28 -31.24 20.18
C GLY A 44 -37.01 -30.31 19.01
N HIS A 45 -38.08 -29.88 18.34
CA HIS A 45 -38.26 -28.56 17.71
C HIS A 45 -37.44 -28.21 16.44
N ASP A 46 -38.12 -28.36 15.29
CA ASP A 46 -37.85 -27.60 14.07
C ASP A 46 -38.32 -26.15 14.25
N THR A 47 -37.43 -25.20 14.05
CA THR A 47 -37.78 -23.86 13.53
C THR A 47 -36.79 -23.49 12.44
N SER A 48 -37.31 -23.48 11.22
CA SER A 48 -36.71 -22.92 10.00
C SER A 48 -36.33 -21.44 10.20
N ILE A 49 -35.09 -21.09 9.91
CA ILE A 49 -34.69 -19.70 9.69
C ILE A 49 -34.66 -19.49 8.18
N ASP A 50 -35.65 -18.75 7.68
CA ASP A 50 -35.70 -18.25 6.31
C ASP A 50 -34.65 -17.14 6.13
N ASP A 51 -33.71 -17.36 5.22
CA ASP A 51 -32.77 -16.36 4.71
C ASP A 51 -33.48 -15.44 3.70
N ASP A 52 -34.14 -14.39 4.17
CA ASP A 52 -34.49 -13.23 3.35
C ASP A 52 -34.09 -11.93 4.06
N PHE A 53 -32.87 -11.45 3.77
CA PHE A 53 -32.41 -10.13 4.21
C PHE A 53 -31.99 -9.30 3.00
N SER A 54 -32.97 -8.67 2.37
CA SER A 54 -32.76 -7.65 1.34
C SER A 54 -32.48 -6.28 2.00
N TRP A 55 -31.35 -5.66 1.66
CA TRP A 55 -30.98 -4.34 2.18
C TRP A 55 -31.77 -3.24 1.46
N HIS A 56 -32.84 -2.75 2.09
CA HIS A 56 -33.51 -1.51 1.67
C HIS A 56 -32.95 -0.33 2.47
N PHE A 57 -32.31 0.64 1.79
CA PHE A 57 -31.91 1.89 2.43
C PHE A 57 -33.07 2.89 2.38
N PRO A 58 -33.56 3.39 3.53
CA PRO A 58 -34.67 4.32 3.56
C PRO A 58 -34.29 5.68 2.97
N LYS A 59 -35.26 6.27 2.26
CA LYS A 59 -35.13 7.56 1.57
C LYS A 59 -34.93 8.71 2.59
N PRO A 60 -34.34 9.84 2.18
CA PRO A 60 -33.93 10.92 3.10
C PRO A 60 -35.08 11.48 3.95
N GLU A 61 -36.30 11.41 3.43
CA GLU A 61 -37.51 11.96 4.02
C GLU A 61 -38.03 11.12 5.21
N GLU A 62 -37.69 9.82 5.24
CA GLU A 62 -38.01 8.90 6.34
C GLU A 62 -37.00 8.99 7.50
N ARG A 63 -35.81 9.56 7.26
CA ARG A 63 -34.79 9.80 8.30
C ARG A 63 -35.18 10.89 9.29
N ALA A 64 -36.07 11.80 8.90
CA ALA A 64 -36.56 12.85 9.79
C ALA A 64 -37.46 12.29 10.91
N HIS A 65 -38.10 11.14 10.69
CA HIS A 65 -38.95 10.46 11.68
C HIS A 65 -38.18 9.43 12.54
N LEU A 66 -36.92 9.15 12.22
CA LEU A 66 -36.05 8.27 13.01
C LEU A 66 -35.18 9.03 14.02
N GLN A 67 -35.42 10.33 14.20
CA GLN A 67 -34.89 11.10 15.32
C GLN A 67 -35.76 10.88 16.57
N GLU A 68 -36.12 9.64 16.88
CA GLU A 68 -36.34 9.32 18.28
C GLU A 68 -34.97 9.43 18.96
N PRO A 69 -34.88 10.03 20.17
CA PRO A 69 -33.66 9.87 20.95
C PRO A 69 -33.42 8.36 21.06
N LEU A 70 -32.16 7.95 21.17
CA LEU A 70 -31.79 6.60 21.63
C LEU A 70 -32.39 6.39 23.04
N THR A 71 -33.70 6.21 23.11
CA THR A 71 -34.49 6.26 24.31
C THR A 71 -34.59 4.83 24.76
N ASN A 72 -33.64 4.47 25.61
CA ASN A 72 -33.90 3.66 26.79
C ASN A 72 -34.36 2.21 26.56
N ARG A 73 -34.33 1.63 25.37
CA ARG A 73 -34.70 0.21 25.21
C ARG A 73 -33.54 -0.74 25.53
N PHE A 74 -32.34 -0.46 25.02
CA PHE A 74 -31.13 -1.27 25.32
C PHE A 74 -30.56 -1.01 26.72
N LEU A 75 -30.75 0.21 27.26
CA LEU A 75 -30.27 0.59 28.59
C LEU A 75 -31.13 0.01 29.73
N ASN A 76 -32.37 -0.39 29.45
CA ASN A 76 -33.31 -0.89 30.47
C ASN A 76 -33.25 -2.41 30.67
N ASP A 77 -32.60 -3.15 29.78
CA ASP A 77 -32.38 -4.61 29.93
C ASP A 77 -31.13 -4.94 30.78
N LEU A 78 -30.41 -3.91 31.23
CA LEU A 78 -29.26 -4.03 32.11
C LEU A 78 -29.74 -4.07 33.57
N PRO A 79 -29.40 -5.12 34.36
CA PRO A 79 -29.88 -5.27 35.72
C PRO A 79 -29.51 -4.05 36.57
N THR A 80 -30.46 -3.59 37.39
CA THR A 80 -30.38 -2.41 38.26
C THR A 80 -29.16 -2.51 39.20
N GLY A 81 -28.00 -2.04 38.73
CA GLY A 81 -26.70 -2.27 39.37
C GLY A 81 -25.50 -2.22 38.41
N THR A 82 -25.69 -2.38 37.10
CA THR A 82 -24.64 -2.19 36.08
C THR A 82 -24.49 -0.70 35.72
N GLY A 83 -24.08 0.13 36.68
CA GLY A 83 -23.70 1.52 36.39
C GLY A 83 -22.39 1.60 35.59
N LEU A 84 -22.03 2.77 35.03
CA LEU A 84 -20.67 3.05 34.52
C LEU A 84 -19.63 3.22 35.66
N GLY A 85 -19.85 2.57 36.81
CA GLY A 85 -18.96 2.62 37.97
C GLY A 85 -17.57 2.06 37.63
N PRO A 86 -16.53 2.38 38.42
CA PRO A 86 -15.18 1.83 38.22
C PRO A 86 -15.15 0.30 38.16
N GLU A 87 -15.97 -0.34 39.00
CA GLU A 87 -16.05 -1.80 39.18
C GLU A 87 -17.24 -2.46 38.45
N ALA A 88 -17.78 -1.80 37.42
CA ALA A 88 -18.92 -2.34 36.72
C ALA A 88 -18.57 -3.61 35.95
N HIS A 89 -19.43 -4.62 36.04
CA HIS A 89 -19.24 -5.92 35.38
C HIS A 89 -19.24 -5.85 33.84
N ILE A 90 -19.68 -4.73 33.26
CA ILE A 90 -19.67 -4.50 31.81
C ILE A 90 -18.26 -4.29 31.24
N TRP A 91 -17.33 -3.71 32.01
CA TRP A 91 -15.97 -3.42 31.54
C TRP A 91 -15.15 -4.66 31.18
N PRO A 92 -15.11 -5.74 32.00
CA PRO A 92 -14.41 -6.96 31.61
C PRO A 92 -15.04 -7.64 30.37
N ILE A 93 -16.37 -7.69 30.28
CA ILE A 93 -17.07 -8.26 29.11
C ILE A 93 -16.76 -7.46 27.84
N TYR A 94 -16.79 -6.13 27.94
CA TYR A 94 -16.42 -5.25 26.83
C TYR A 94 -14.95 -5.45 26.42
N ASN A 95 -14.03 -5.48 27.39
CA ASN A 95 -12.61 -5.63 27.10
C ASN A 95 -12.29 -6.98 26.47
N GLU A 96 -12.95 -8.06 26.89
CA GLU A 96 -12.80 -9.39 26.28
C GLU A 96 -13.23 -9.38 24.81
N HIS A 97 -14.41 -8.81 24.52
CA HIS A 97 -14.91 -8.73 23.16
C HIS A 97 -14.04 -7.81 22.28
N ALA A 98 -13.64 -6.66 22.81
CA ALA A 98 -12.79 -5.69 22.13
C ALA A 98 -11.39 -6.28 21.83
N GLU A 99 -10.81 -7.02 22.77
CA GLU A 99 -9.51 -7.66 22.60
C GLU A 99 -9.53 -8.73 21.50
N LYS A 100 -10.61 -9.52 21.41
CA LYS A 100 -10.79 -10.48 20.32
C LYS A 100 -10.88 -9.79 18.96
N TYR A 101 -11.69 -8.74 18.86
CA TYR A 101 -11.82 -7.94 17.63
C TYR A 101 -10.49 -7.28 17.24
N ASP A 102 -9.80 -6.69 18.21
CA ASP A 102 -8.53 -6.01 17.99
C ASP A 102 -7.45 -6.96 17.52
N LYS A 103 -7.40 -8.17 18.10
CA LYS A 103 -6.46 -9.20 17.68
C LYS A 103 -6.67 -9.59 16.22
N GLU A 104 -7.91 -9.89 15.82
CA GLU A 104 -8.24 -10.25 14.43
C GLU A 104 -7.89 -9.11 13.45
N MET A 105 -8.24 -7.88 13.81
CA MET A 105 -7.92 -6.69 13.03
C MET A 105 -6.40 -6.50 12.88
N LEU A 106 -5.65 -6.58 13.99
CA LEU A 106 -4.19 -6.41 14.02
C LEU A 106 -3.49 -7.51 13.24
N GLU A 107 -3.90 -8.77 13.37
CA GLU A 107 -3.34 -9.90 12.61
C GLU A 107 -3.58 -9.71 11.11
N THR A 108 -4.79 -9.33 10.71
CA THR A 108 -5.15 -9.10 9.31
C THR A 108 -4.30 -7.99 8.69
N TYR A 109 -4.21 -6.83 9.33
CA TYR A 109 -3.44 -5.72 8.78
C TYR A 109 -1.94 -5.96 8.84
N ASN A 110 -1.39 -6.53 9.92
CA ASN A 110 0.04 -6.83 9.99
C ASN A 110 0.45 -7.84 8.91
N GLY A 111 -0.32 -8.91 8.73
CA GLY A 111 -0.07 -9.89 7.67
C GLY A 111 -0.15 -9.27 6.27
N GLY A 112 -1.13 -8.40 6.03
CA GLY A 112 -1.23 -7.63 4.78
C GLY A 112 -0.01 -6.74 4.54
N MET A 113 0.45 -6.01 5.56
CA MET A 113 1.62 -5.13 5.46
C MET A 113 2.91 -5.93 5.23
N ASP A 114 3.10 -7.07 5.90
CA ASP A 114 4.28 -7.92 5.71
C ASP A 114 4.37 -8.46 4.28
N ASN A 115 3.25 -8.92 3.72
CA ASN A 115 3.19 -9.35 2.33
C ASN A 115 3.52 -8.21 1.36
N LEU A 116 3.00 -7.00 1.61
CA LEU A 116 3.31 -5.81 0.80
C LEU A 116 4.78 -5.43 0.87
N LEU A 117 5.41 -5.48 2.04
CA LEU A 117 6.83 -5.16 2.23
C LEU A 117 7.74 -6.16 1.50
N ILE A 118 7.44 -7.45 1.58
CA ILE A 118 8.17 -8.49 0.86
C ILE A 118 8.04 -8.26 -0.65
N PHE A 119 6.82 -8.01 -1.13
CA PHE A 119 6.58 -7.72 -2.54
C PHE A 119 7.35 -6.47 -2.99
N ALA A 120 7.29 -5.38 -2.23
CA ALA A 120 7.97 -4.13 -2.55
C ALA A 120 9.49 -4.31 -2.63
N ALA A 121 10.08 -5.09 -1.72
CA ALA A 121 11.51 -5.38 -1.74
C ALA A 121 11.92 -6.18 -3.00
N LEU A 122 11.20 -7.27 -3.31
CA LEU A 122 11.45 -8.11 -4.48
C LEU A 122 11.26 -7.32 -5.78
N PHE A 123 10.17 -6.56 -5.88
CA PHE A 123 9.90 -5.72 -7.04
C PHE A 123 10.97 -4.64 -7.22
N SER A 124 11.43 -4.01 -6.14
CA SER A 124 12.50 -3.01 -6.21
C SER A 124 13.82 -3.61 -6.71
N ALA A 125 14.15 -4.85 -6.34
CA ALA A 125 15.33 -5.54 -6.84
C ALA A 125 15.24 -5.79 -8.35
N VAL A 126 14.09 -6.27 -8.83
CA VAL A 126 13.85 -6.51 -10.27
C VAL A 126 13.95 -5.20 -11.05
N VAL A 127 13.22 -4.16 -10.62
CA VAL A 127 13.24 -2.85 -11.31
C VAL A 127 14.65 -2.24 -11.30
N SER A 128 15.39 -2.36 -10.20
CA SER A 128 16.77 -1.87 -10.11
C SER A 128 17.69 -2.55 -11.13
N ALA A 129 17.54 -3.86 -11.36
CA ALA A 129 18.32 -4.56 -12.37
C ALA A 129 18.07 -3.99 -13.78
N PHE A 130 16.80 -3.72 -14.11
CA PHE A 130 16.45 -3.10 -15.39
C PHE A 130 16.99 -1.67 -15.50
N ILE A 131 16.90 -0.85 -14.44
CA ILE A 131 17.48 0.50 -14.41
C ILE A 131 19.00 0.44 -14.64
N VAL A 132 19.71 -0.47 -13.99
CA VAL A 132 21.16 -0.65 -14.18
C VAL A 132 21.50 -0.98 -15.64
N LEU A 133 20.65 -1.76 -16.31
CA LEU A 133 20.82 -2.09 -17.72
C LEU A 133 20.44 -0.95 -18.68
N SER A 134 19.54 -0.04 -18.31
CA SER A 134 19.07 1.04 -19.18
C SER A 134 19.78 2.38 -18.98
N VAL A 135 20.37 2.65 -17.81
CA VAL A 135 21.13 3.89 -17.57
C VAL A 135 22.28 4.08 -18.59
N PRO A 136 23.02 3.05 -19.01
CA PRO A 136 24.02 3.19 -20.07
C PRO A 136 23.46 3.73 -21.38
N LEU A 137 22.17 3.49 -21.69
CA LEU A 137 21.52 4.00 -22.91
C LEU A 137 21.27 5.52 -22.87
N LEU A 138 21.33 6.14 -21.69
CA LEU A 138 21.24 7.59 -21.51
C LEU A 138 22.59 8.30 -21.68
N GLN A 139 23.67 7.55 -21.84
CA GLN A 139 25.02 8.08 -21.96
C GLN A 139 25.56 7.86 -23.37
N ALA A 140 26.43 8.77 -23.80
CA ALA A 140 27.14 8.59 -25.06
C ALA A 140 28.02 7.34 -24.97
N ASP A 141 27.92 6.46 -25.97
CA ASP A 141 28.81 5.31 -26.05
C ASP A 141 30.24 5.80 -26.32
N PRO A 142 31.20 5.55 -25.39
CA PRO A 142 32.57 6.02 -25.54
C PRO A 142 33.28 5.42 -26.76
N MET A 143 32.77 4.31 -27.31
CA MET A 143 33.35 3.63 -28.47
C MET A 143 32.76 4.08 -29.81
N GLN A 144 31.60 4.74 -29.82
CA GLN A 144 30.97 5.17 -31.07
C GLN A 144 31.86 6.09 -31.92
N PRO A 145 32.52 7.12 -31.37
CA PRO A 145 33.43 7.95 -32.16
C PRO A 145 34.58 7.16 -32.79
N VAL A 146 35.04 6.10 -32.14
CA VAL A 146 36.12 5.24 -32.67
C VAL A 146 35.62 4.42 -33.86
N VAL A 147 34.41 3.86 -33.75
CA VAL A 147 33.77 3.11 -34.85
C VAL A 147 33.47 4.02 -36.04
N ASP A 148 32.94 5.22 -35.78
CA ASP A 148 32.65 6.21 -36.81
C ASP A 148 33.92 6.64 -37.55
N VAL A 149 34.99 6.99 -36.82
CA VAL A 149 36.29 7.33 -37.42
C VAL A 149 36.85 6.17 -38.23
N LEU A 150 36.76 4.93 -37.73
CA LEU A 150 37.21 3.74 -38.45
C LEU A 150 36.41 3.54 -39.76
N SER A 151 35.10 3.79 -39.73
CA SER A 151 34.25 3.72 -40.93
C SER A 151 34.67 4.77 -41.97
N VAL A 152 34.95 6.00 -41.52
CA VAL A 152 35.43 7.09 -42.38
C VAL A 152 36.79 6.75 -43.00
N ILE A 153 37.73 6.22 -42.21
CA ILE A 153 39.04 5.78 -42.69
C ILE A 153 38.90 4.65 -43.71
N SER A 154 38.05 3.66 -43.44
CA SER A 154 37.81 2.53 -44.35
C SER A 154 37.27 2.99 -45.70
N LEU A 155 36.35 3.97 -45.69
CA LEU A 155 35.79 4.57 -46.90
C LEU A 155 36.87 5.34 -47.66
N GLN A 156 37.68 6.15 -46.97
CA GLN A 156 38.79 6.89 -47.58
C GLN A 156 39.82 5.95 -48.24
N LEU A 157 40.17 4.83 -47.59
CA LEU A 157 41.06 3.82 -48.17
C LEU A 157 40.43 3.17 -49.42
N SER A 158 39.13 2.88 -49.41
CA SER A 158 38.44 2.26 -50.55
C SER A 158 38.34 3.18 -51.78
N ILE A 159 38.16 4.49 -51.56
CA ILE A 159 38.14 5.48 -52.65
C ILE A 159 39.56 5.67 -53.21
N SER A 160 40.56 5.71 -52.32
CA SER A 160 41.97 5.86 -52.70
C SER A 160 42.47 4.67 -53.52
N SER A 161 42.04 3.44 -53.21
CA SER A 161 42.40 2.23 -53.98
C SER A 161 41.71 2.16 -55.34
N SER A 162 40.57 2.84 -55.51
CA SER A 162 39.77 2.85 -56.75
C SER A 162 40.25 3.89 -57.78
N GLY A 163 41.37 4.58 -57.53
CA GLY A 163 41.99 5.52 -58.48
C GLY A 163 41.30 6.88 -58.61
N ASN A 164 40.28 7.17 -57.79
CA ASN A 164 39.57 8.44 -57.82
C ASN A 164 40.24 9.44 -56.86
N ILE A 165 40.97 10.43 -57.39
CA ILE A 165 41.90 11.31 -56.64
C ILE A 165 41.17 12.45 -55.88
N SER A 166 39.86 12.61 -56.02
CA SER A 166 39.09 13.59 -55.26
C SER A 166 38.65 13.03 -53.90
N ILE A 167 39.57 12.96 -52.94
CA ILE A 167 39.25 12.60 -51.55
C ILE A 167 38.52 13.80 -50.91
N PRO A 168 37.27 13.66 -50.43
CA PRO A 168 36.64 14.71 -49.64
C PRO A 168 37.40 14.80 -48.31
N SER A 169 38.17 15.88 -48.14
CA SER A 169 38.86 16.21 -46.88
C SER A 169 37.86 16.80 -45.87
N GLY A 170 36.85 16.02 -45.49
CA GLY A 170 35.98 16.36 -44.37
C GLY A 170 36.63 15.91 -43.07
N SER A 171 36.93 16.82 -42.15
CA SER A 171 37.31 16.47 -40.78
C SER A 171 36.11 15.84 -40.08
N TYR A 172 36.27 14.64 -39.51
CA TYR A 172 35.25 14.04 -38.66
C TYR A 172 34.89 15.01 -37.52
N GLN A 173 33.60 15.33 -37.41
CA GLN A 173 33.01 16.05 -36.30
C GLN A 173 32.03 15.09 -35.63
N ALA A 174 32.23 14.82 -34.34
CA ALA A 174 31.29 14.00 -33.59
C ALA A 174 29.98 14.78 -33.43
N GLU A 175 28.86 14.17 -33.80
CA GLU A 175 27.53 14.72 -33.51
C GLU A 175 27.34 14.82 -31.99
N PRO A 176 26.76 15.91 -31.47
CA PRO A 176 26.46 16.02 -30.05
C PRO A 176 25.47 14.93 -29.64
N PHE A 177 25.86 14.12 -28.66
CA PHE A 177 25.01 13.05 -28.16
C PHE A 177 23.72 13.62 -27.55
N SER A 178 22.58 13.12 -28.03
CA SER A 178 21.27 13.40 -27.45
C SER A 178 20.51 12.07 -27.31
N PRO A 179 20.09 11.69 -26.09
CA PRO A 179 19.39 10.43 -25.89
C PRO A 179 17.99 10.49 -26.50
N THR A 180 17.58 9.39 -27.15
CA THR A 180 16.24 9.27 -27.74
C THR A 180 15.15 9.47 -26.69
N ALA A 181 14.08 10.19 -27.04
CA ALA A 181 12.95 10.44 -26.13
C ALA A 181 12.31 9.16 -25.57
N SER A 182 12.35 8.05 -26.32
CA SER A 182 11.90 6.72 -25.86
C SER A 182 12.72 6.23 -24.67
N VAL A 183 14.06 6.30 -24.75
CA VAL A 183 14.99 5.86 -23.70
C VAL A 183 14.81 6.68 -22.42
N VAL A 184 14.63 7.99 -22.56
CA VAL A 184 14.33 8.87 -21.41
C VAL A 184 13.00 8.48 -20.76
N SER A 185 11.97 8.23 -21.57
CA SER A 185 10.65 7.84 -21.08
C SER A 185 10.66 6.48 -20.37
N ILE A 186 11.39 5.50 -20.90
CA ILE A 186 11.55 4.17 -20.28
C ILE A 186 12.20 4.28 -18.90
N ASN A 187 13.34 4.99 -18.82
CA ASN A 187 14.04 5.17 -17.54
C ASN A 187 13.19 5.96 -16.55
N ALA A 188 12.47 6.99 -17.00
CA ALA A 188 11.54 7.73 -16.16
C ALA A 188 10.42 6.84 -15.59
N LEU A 189 9.80 6.00 -16.42
CA LEU A 189 8.76 5.05 -15.98
C LEU A 189 9.28 4.06 -14.94
N TRP A 190 10.48 3.50 -15.13
CA TRP A 190 11.07 2.56 -14.19
C TRP A 190 11.47 3.22 -12.87
N ILE A 191 12.06 4.42 -12.89
CA ILE A 191 12.40 5.19 -11.69
C ILE A 191 11.12 5.60 -10.93
N MET A 192 10.06 6.00 -11.64
CA MET A 192 8.76 6.30 -11.05
C MET A 192 8.14 5.06 -10.40
N SER A 193 8.17 3.92 -11.09
CA SER A 193 7.75 2.61 -10.57
C SER A 193 8.48 2.26 -9.26
N LEU A 194 9.81 2.38 -9.26
CA LEU A 194 10.64 2.11 -8.09
C LEU A 194 10.27 3.06 -6.93
N SER A 195 10.11 4.35 -7.23
CA SER A 195 9.78 5.37 -6.24
C SER A 195 8.42 5.15 -5.60
N VAL A 196 7.39 4.79 -6.38
CA VAL A 196 6.05 4.43 -5.88
C VAL A 196 6.12 3.18 -5.01
N SER A 197 6.88 2.15 -5.41
CA SER A 197 7.10 0.94 -4.61
C SER A 197 7.75 1.25 -3.25
N LEU A 198 8.81 2.07 -3.24
CA LEU A 198 9.51 2.46 -2.02
C LEU A 198 8.64 3.32 -1.11
N SER A 199 7.90 4.28 -1.67
CA SER A 199 6.92 5.07 -0.89
C SER A 199 5.85 4.18 -0.26
N THR A 200 5.37 3.18 -0.99
CA THR A 200 4.40 2.21 -0.47
C THR A 200 4.97 1.40 0.68
N SER A 201 6.24 0.99 0.60
CA SER A 201 6.95 0.32 1.70
C SER A 201 7.04 1.19 2.96
N VAL A 202 7.41 2.46 2.82
CA VAL A 202 7.47 3.41 3.95
C VAL A 202 6.09 3.60 4.59
N LEU A 203 5.04 3.74 3.78
CA LEU A 203 3.67 3.87 4.28
C LEU A 203 3.19 2.59 4.97
N ALA A 204 3.55 1.41 4.45
CA ALA A 204 3.24 0.13 5.10
C ALA A 204 3.91 0.02 6.48
N MET A 205 5.18 0.45 6.60
CA MET A 205 5.87 0.51 7.89
C MET A 205 5.19 1.48 8.87
N LEU A 206 4.73 2.64 8.40
CA LEU A 206 4.01 3.61 9.21
C LEU A 206 2.69 3.02 9.76
N VAL A 207 1.92 2.33 8.90
CA VAL A 207 0.71 1.62 9.31
C VAL A 207 1.04 0.59 10.40
N LYS A 208 2.09 -0.22 10.22
CA LYS A 208 2.55 -1.17 11.26
C LYS A 208 2.91 -0.47 12.57
N GLN A 209 3.53 0.70 12.51
CA GLN A 209 3.88 1.45 13.71
C GLN A 209 2.63 1.93 14.46
N TRP A 210 1.62 2.44 13.77
CA TRP A 210 0.33 2.81 14.39
C TRP A 210 -0.39 1.61 15.01
N LEU A 211 -0.42 0.48 14.30
CA LEU A 211 -1.03 -0.76 14.78
C LEU A 211 -0.29 -1.32 16.01
N ARG A 212 1.04 -1.20 16.05
CA ARG A 212 1.83 -1.59 17.22
C ARG A 212 1.49 -0.72 18.42
N VAL A 213 1.50 0.60 18.26
CA VAL A 213 1.18 1.54 19.37
C VAL A 213 -0.24 1.30 19.89
N TYR A 214 -1.18 1.01 19.00
CA TYR A 214 -2.56 0.68 19.37
C TYR A 214 -2.66 -0.45 20.41
N GLY A 215 -1.95 -1.57 20.16
CA GLY A 215 -2.02 -2.78 20.99
C GLY A 215 -1.12 -2.80 22.22
N THR A 216 -0.22 -1.84 22.41
CA THR A 216 0.76 -1.84 23.52
C THR A 216 0.36 -0.93 24.69
N ASN A 217 0.77 -1.26 25.92
CA ASN A 217 0.64 -0.39 27.11
C ASN A 217 -0.81 0.05 27.40
N LEU A 218 -1.72 -0.91 27.56
CA LEU A 218 -3.06 -0.62 28.08
C LEU A 218 -3.06 -0.66 29.62
N PRO A 219 -3.78 0.23 30.30
CA PRO A 219 -3.89 0.23 31.76
C PRO A 219 -4.46 -1.08 32.31
N THR A 220 -4.07 -1.43 33.54
CA THR A 220 -4.60 -2.60 34.25
C THR A 220 -6.06 -2.45 34.69
N PRO A 221 -6.53 -1.27 35.16
CA PRO A 221 -7.94 -1.11 35.56
C PRO A 221 -8.90 -1.25 34.37
N GLN A 222 -9.93 -2.09 34.51
CA GLN A 222 -10.80 -2.48 33.39
C GLN A 222 -11.51 -1.30 32.72
N LYS A 223 -12.01 -0.35 33.52
CA LYS A 223 -12.67 0.86 33.00
C LYS A 223 -11.70 1.78 32.25
N GLU A 224 -10.49 1.93 32.76
CA GLU A 224 -9.47 2.78 32.14
C GLU A 224 -8.94 2.13 30.85
N LYS A 225 -8.70 0.81 30.86
CA LYS A 225 -8.41 -0.01 29.68
C LYS A 225 -9.45 0.21 28.58
N ALA A 226 -10.73 0.10 28.92
CA ALA A 226 -11.83 0.26 27.97
C ALA A 226 -11.87 1.65 27.34
N LYS A 227 -11.74 2.70 28.17
CA LYS A 227 -11.74 4.09 27.73
C LYS A 227 -10.56 4.43 26.84
N GLU A 228 -9.36 4.03 27.26
CA GLU A 228 -8.14 4.32 26.51
C GLU A 228 -8.10 3.57 25.18
N ARG A 229 -8.47 2.28 25.18
CA ARG A 229 -8.60 1.50 23.94
C ARG A 229 -9.58 2.19 22.99
N GLN A 230 -10.75 2.60 23.48
CA GLN A 230 -11.75 3.25 22.61
C GLN A 230 -11.22 4.57 22.05
N ALA A 231 -10.58 5.40 22.87
CA ALA A 231 -9.96 6.64 22.40
C ALA A 231 -8.89 6.41 21.31
N ARG A 232 -8.07 5.35 21.47
CA ARG A 232 -7.08 4.97 20.45
C ARG A 232 -7.76 4.43 19.18
N TYR A 233 -8.82 3.65 19.31
CA TYR A 233 -9.59 3.13 18.17
C TYR A 233 -10.24 4.28 17.39
N ASP A 234 -10.87 5.23 18.09
CA ASP A 234 -11.41 6.45 17.49
C ASP A 234 -10.31 7.27 16.81
N GLY A 235 -9.10 7.27 17.37
CA GLY A 235 -7.89 7.77 16.72
C GLY A 235 -7.58 7.07 15.40
N LEU A 236 -7.55 5.73 15.35
CA LEU A 236 -7.31 4.98 14.11
C LEU A 236 -8.39 5.27 13.04
N VAL A 237 -9.65 5.38 13.45
CA VAL A 237 -10.78 5.64 12.56
C VAL A 237 -10.74 7.08 12.04
N SER A 238 -10.50 8.07 12.91
CA SER A 238 -10.41 9.49 12.51
C SER A 238 -9.23 9.75 11.56
N TRP A 239 -8.10 9.10 11.78
CA TRP A 239 -6.93 9.16 10.90
C TRP A 239 -7.04 8.24 9.68
N GLN A 240 -8.12 7.47 9.54
CA GLN A 240 -8.38 6.58 8.41
C GLN A 240 -7.24 5.60 8.15
N VAL A 241 -6.64 5.04 9.21
CA VAL A 241 -5.51 4.10 9.10
C VAL A 241 -5.89 2.88 8.26
N ALA A 242 -7.11 2.36 8.46
CA ALA A 242 -7.67 1.29 7.64
C ALA A 242 -7.77 1.67 6.16
N GLY A 243 -8.19 2.91 5.86
CA GLY A 243 -8.27 3.42 4.50
C GLY A 243 -6.90 3.53 3.84
N LEU A 244 -5.90 4.03 4.56
CA LEU A 244 -4.51 4.05 4.10
C LEU A 244 -4.02 2.62 3.81
N ALA A 245 -4.16 1.70 4.77
CA ALA A 245 -3.75 0.31 4.64
C ALA A 245 -4.39 -0.39 3.43
N ASN A 246 -5.69 -0.15 3.19
CA ASN A 246 -6.43 -0.71 2.06
C ASN A 246 -6.03 -0.08 0.70
N SER A 247 -5.43 1.11 0.70
CA SER A 247 -4.96 1.77 -0.53
C SER A 247 -3.55 1.35 -0.95
N LEU A 248 -2.73 0.82 -0.04
CA LEU A 248 -1.34 0.43 -0.33
C LEU A 248 -1.22 -0.64 -1.43
N PRO A 249 -2.07 -1.69 -1.47
CA PRO A 249 -2.08 -2.63 -2.60
C PRO A 249 -2.28 -1.91 -3.94
N VAL A 250 -3.13 -0.90 -4.01
CA VAL A 250 -3.38 -0.16 -5.27
C VAL A 250 -2.11 0.55 -5.76
N LEU A 251 -1.32 1.13 -4.85
CA LEU A 251 -0.05 1.76 -5.20
C LEU A 251 0.98 0.76 -5.73
N ILE A 252 1.05 -0.44 -5.14
CA ILE A 252 1.88 -1.54 -5.67
C ILE A 252 1.44 -1.94 -7.08
N HIS A 253 0.14 -2.11 -7.30
CA HIS A 253 -0.38 -2.46 -8.63
C HIS A 253 -0.05 -1.36 -9.66
N LEU A 254 -0.14 -0.09 -9.27
CA LEU A 254 0.27 1.04 -10.10
C LEU A 254 1.76 0.98 -10.44
N ALA A 255 2.63 0.69 -9.46
CA ALA A 255 4.07 0.55 -9.69
C ALA A 255 4.37 -0.58 -10.69
N VAL A 256 3.72 -1.73 -10.54
CA VAL A 256 3.84 -2.87 -11.47
C VAL A 256 3.37 -2.48 -12.88
N ALA A 257 2.24 -1.78 -13.00
CA ALA A 257 1.73 -1.31 -14.28
C ALA A 257 2.71 -0.37 -14.99
N LEU A 258 3.28 0.62 -14.27
CA LEU A 258 4.29 1.52 -14.80
C LEU A 258 5.54 0.77 -15.29
N PHE A 259 6.00 -0.23 -14.52
CA PHE A 259 7.11 -1.08 -14.91
C PHE A 259 6.83 -1.88 -16.19
N LEU A 260 5.65 -2.50 -16.30
CA LEU A 260 5.27 -3.28 -17.47
C LEU A 260 5.14 -2.42 -18.73
N VAL A 261 4.61 -1.19 -18.62
CA VAL A 261 4.59 -0.24 -19.73
C VAL A 261 6.02 0.09 -20.19
N GLY A 262 6.91 0.41 -19.25
CA GLY A 262 8.32 0.65 -19.55
C GLY A 262 9.00 -0.58 -20.17
N LEU A 263 8.66 -1.79 -19.74
CA LEU A 263 9.18 -3.04 -20.29
C LEU A 263 8.74 -3.24 -21.74
N VAL A 264 7.47 -3.03 -22.06
CA VAL A 264 6.97 -3.11 -23.45
C VAL A 264 7.67 -2.09 -24.35
N MET A 265 7.87 -0.87 -23.87
CA MET A 265 8.62 0.17 -24.59
C MET A 265 10.09 -0.23 -24.80
N TYR A 266 10.75 -0.76 -23.78
CA TYR A 266 12.14 -1.23 -23.86
C TYR A 266 12.33 -2.34 -24.89
N LEU A 267 11.41 -3.30 -24.95
CA LEU A 267 11.48 -4.40 -25.91
C LEU A 267 11.20 -3.96 -27.35
N TRP A 268 10.59 -2.79 -27.55
CA TRP A 268 10.22 -2.30 -28.87
C TRP A 268 11.43 -2.11 -29.79
N ASP A 269 12.54 -1.66 -29.22
CA ASP A 269 13.77 -1.34 -29.95
C ASP A 269 14.74 -2.54 -30.03
N ILE A 270 14.48 -3.63 -29.28
CA ILE A 270 15.39 -4.79 -29.18
C ILE A 270 14.99 -5.92 -30.12
N SER A 271 13.75 -6.41 -30.03
CA SER A 271 13.32 -7.52 -30.88
C SER A 271 11.81 -7.61 -31.06
N LEU A 272 11.40 -7.86 -32.31
CA LEU A 272 10.00 -7.99 -32.68
C LEU A 272 9.32 -9.18 -31.97
N VAL A 273 10.03 -10.31 -31.84
CA VAL A 273 9.50 -11.54 -31.24
C VAL A 273 9.23 -11.37 -29.75
N LEU A 274 10.23 -10.91 -28.97
CA LEU A 274 10.04 -10.73 -27.53
C LEU A 274 8.97 -9.67 -27.24
N ARG A 275 8.92 -8.60 -28.05
CA ARG A 275 7.89 -7.55 -27.93
C ARG A 275 6.49 -8.16 -28.00
N TYR A 276 6.18 -8.97 -29.02
CA TYR A 276 4.83 -9.53 -29.14
C TYR A 276 4.50 -10.51 -28.02
N ILE A 277 5.47 -11.34 -27.60
CA ILE A 277 5.27 -12.28 -26.48
C ILE A 277 4.91 -11.53 -25.20
N VAL A 278 5.72 -10.54 -24.82
CA VAL A 278 5.48 -9.75 -23.60
C VAL A 278 4.21 -8.92 -23.71
N LEU A 279 3.94 -8.32 -24.87
CA LEU A 279 2.72 -7.53 -25.09
C LEU A 279 1.46 -8.38 -24.90
N VAL A 280 1.41 -9.58 -25.49
CA VAL A 280 0.26 -10.50 -25.33
C VAL A 280 0.07 -10.87 -23.86
N PHE A 281 1.15 -11.18 -23.14
CA PHE A 281 1.09 -11.50 -21.72
C PHE A 281 0.56 -10.32 -20.89
N VAL A 282 1.06 -9.11 -21.14
CA VAL A 282 0.63 -7.89 -20.44
C VAL A 282 -0.83 -7.56 -20.73
N VAL A 283 -1.27 -7.66 -21.99
CA VAL A 283 -2.66 -7.39 -22.39
C VAL A 283 -3.60 -8.44 -21.79
N LEU A 284 -3.26 -9.73 -21.88
CA LEU A 284 -4.07 -10.80 -21.32
C LEU A 284 -4.20 -10.67 -19.80
N GLY A 285 -3.07 -10.42 -19.11
CA GLY A 285 -3.05 -10.19 -17.67
C GLY A 285 -3.84 -8.95 -17.27
N GLY A 286 -3.71 -7.84 -18.01
CA GLY A 286 -4.46 -6.61 -17.79
C GLY A 286 -5.96 -6.79 -17.98
N VAL A 287 -6.39 -7.48 -19.04
CA VAL A 287 -7.80 -7.80 -19.29
C VAL A 287 -8.35 -8.69 -18.18
N GLY A 288 -7.61 -9.74 -17.78
CA GLY A 288 -8.00 -10.61 -16.67
C GLY A 288 -8.14 -9.83 -15.35
N TYR A 289 -7.19 -8.95 -15.05
CA TYR A 289 -7.24 -8.07 -13.88
C TYR A 289 -8.46 -7.14 -13.90
N MET A 290 -8.74 -6.48 -15.03
CA MET A 290 -9.89 -5.59 -15.17
C MET A 290 -11.22 -6.36 -15.07
N ALA A 291 -11.29 -7.57 -15.62
CA ALA A 291 -12.45 -8.44 -15.47
C ALA A 291 -12.68 -8.82 -14.00
N LEU A 292 -11.64 -9.20 -13.26
CA LEU A 292 -11.73 -9.51 -11.82
C LEU A 292 -12.05 -8.27 -10.97
N ALA A 293 -11.54 -7.10 -11.35
CA ALA A 293 -11.82 -5.85 -10.65
C ALA A 293 -13.27 -5.39 -10.83
N THR A 294 -13.90 -5.69 -11.97
CA THR A 294 -15.29 -5.34 -12.29
C THR A 294 -16.30 -6.44 -11.97
N ALA A 295 -15.86 -7.68 -11.76
CA ALA A 295 -16.70 -8.80 -11.36
C ALA A 295 -17.62 -8.52 -10.13
N PRO A 296 -17.18 -7.79 -9.09
CA PRO A 296 -18.04 -7.48 -7.93
C PRO A 296 -19.19 -6.52 -8.28
N LEU A 297 -19.10 -5.76 -9.38
CA LEU A 297 -20.17 -4.87 -9.85
C LEU A 297 -21.26 -5.64 -10.59
N ILE A 298 -20.91 -6.78 -11.20
CA ILE A 298 -21.82 -7.60 -12.01
C ILE A 298 -22.50 -8.66 -11.13
N TRP A 299 -21.79 -9.20 -10.14
CA TRP A 299 -22.30 -10.24 -9.23
C TRP A 299 -22.16 -9.83 -7.76
N PRO A 300 -23.27 -9.43 -7.10
CA PRO A 300 -23.27 -9.02 -5.68
C PRO A 300 -22.81 -10.11 -4.69
N ARG A 301 -22.81 -11.39 -5.11
CA ARG A 301 -22.37 -12.55 -4.32
C ARG A 301 -20.93 -12.98 -4.58
N CYS A 302 -20.13 -12.17 -5.29
CA CYS A 302 -18.75 -12.52 -5.57
C CYS A 302 -17.90 -12.44 -4.27
N PRO A 303 -17.14 -13.50 -3.92
CA PRO A 303 -16.29 -13.50 -2.72
C PRO A 303 -15.12 -12.52 -2.82
N TYR A 304 -14.82 -12.01 -4.01
CA TYR A 304 -13.72 -11.09 -4.26
C TYR A 304 -14.14 -9.64 -3.96
N LYS A 305 -13.93 -9.18 -2.72
CA LYS A 305 -13.99 -7.74 -2.41
C LYS A 305 -12.68 -7.10 -2.86
N SER A 306 -12.64 -6.63 -4.10
CA SER A 306 -11.42 -6.05 -4.67
C SER A 306 -10.95 -4.84 -3.84
N PRO A 307 -9.68 -4.83 -3.36
CA PRO A 307 -9.10 -3.68 -2.67
C PRO A 307 -9.03 -2.45 -3.59
N VAL A 308 -9.10 -2.65 -4.91
CA VAL A 308 -9.16 -1.57 -5.92
C VAL A 308 -10.47 -0.82 -5.82
N THR A 309 -11.62 -1.50 -5.68
CA THR A 309 -12.92 -0.82 -5.51
C THR A 309 -13.00 -0.01 -4.23
N GLN A 310 -12.39 -0.50 -3.14
CA GLN A 310 -12.31 0.24 -1.88
C GLN A 310 -11.31 1.40 -1.98
N GLY A 311 -10.11 1.15 -2.52
CA GLY A 311 -9.07 2.16 -2.72
C GLY A 311 -9.50 3.26 -3.70
N LEU A 312 -10.22 2.94 -4.78
CA LEU A 312 -10.71 3.91 -5.76
C LEU A 312 -11.72 4.87 -5.14
N SER A 313 -12.60 4.39 -4.24
CA SER A 313 -13.53 5.26 -3.51
C SER A 313 -12.81 6.24 -2.56
N LEU A 314 -11.66 5.84 -2.01
CA LEU A 314 -10.85 6.67 -1.13
C LEU A 314 -9.93 7.62 -1.92
N VAL A 315 -9.36 7.18 -3.03
CA VAL A 315 -8.50 8.00 -3.89
C VAL A 315 -9.32 9.06 -4.61
N THR A 316 -10.53 8.74 -5.09
CA THR A 316 -11.43 9.72 -5.71
C THR A 316 -11.83 10.82 -4.72
N THR A 317 -12.23 10.46 -3.50
CA THR A 317 -12.57 11.44 -2.46
C THR A 317 -11.36 12.28 -2.02
N ARG A 318 -10.15 11.71 -2.00
CA ARG A 318 -8.90 12.43 -1.69
C ARG A 318 -8.43 13.34 -2.82
N LEU A 319 -8.54 12.89 -4.07
CA LEU A 319 -8.23 13.71 -5.25
C LEU A 319 -9.24 14.85 -5.39
N GLU A 320 -10.51 14.64 -5.07
CA GLU A 320 -11.51 15.71 -5.01
C GLU A 320 -11.19 16.75 -3.94
N THR A 321 -10.74 16.32 -2.75
CA THR A 321 -10.34 17.28 -1.70
C THR A 321 -9.08 18.06 -2.06
N VAL A 322 -8.08 17.42 -2.66
CA VAL A 322 -6.87 18.10 -3.16
C VAL A 322 -7.19 19.03 -4.33
N TRP A 323 -8.07 18.61 -5.24
CA TRP A 323 -8.57 19.43 -6.35
C TRP A 323 -9.32 20.67 -5.85
N HIS A 324 -10.19 20.53 -4.85
CA HIS A 324 -10.86 21.66 -4.21
C HIS A 324 -9.89 22.60 -3.49
N GLN A 325 -8.89 22.07 -2.78
CA GLN A 325 -7.82 22.88 -2.17
C GLN A 325 -7.04 23.68 -3.24
N LEU A 326 -6.70 23.05 -4.36
CA LEU A 326 -6.04 23.70 -5.49
C LEU A 326 -6.92 24.78 -6.15
N GLN A 327 -8.22 24.52 -6.32
CA GLN A 327 -9.17 25.51 -6.85
C GLN A 327 -9.31 26.75 -5.96
N VAL A 328 -9.19 26.61 -4.64
CA VAL A 328 -9.23 27.75 -3.69
C VAL A 328 -7.88 28.49 -3.65
N TRP A 329 -6.77 27.77 -3.80
CA TRP A 329 -5.43 28.35 -3.70
C TRP A 329 -5.00 29.16 -4.94
N ILE A 330 -5.35 28.70 -6.15
CA ILE A 330 -4.98 29.34 -7.43
C ILE A 330 -5.48 30.82 -7.55
N PRO A 331 -6.73 31.16 -7.16
CA PRO A 331 -7.21 32.55 -7.13
C PRO A 331 -6.55 33.41 -6.04
N SER A 332 -6.01 32.80 -4.97
CA SER A 332 -5.37 33.55 -3.88
C SER A 332 -4.00 34.09 -4.29
N LEU A 333 -3.24 33.32 -5.09
CA LEU A 333 -1.93 33.72 -5.61
C LEU A 333 -2.03 34.84 -6.67
N THR A 334 -3.08 34.82 -7.49
CA THR A 334 -3.34 35.84 -8.51
C THR A 334 -3.80 37.17 -7.88
N LYS A 335 -4.53 37.13 -6.76
CA LYS A 335 -4.84 38.34 -5.97
C LYS A 335 -3.60 38.91 -5.28
N HIS A 336 -2.72 38.08 -4.75
CA HIS A 336 -1.55 38.56 -4.02
C HIS A 336 -0.50 39.22 -4.93
N THR A 337 -0.37 38.75 -6.17
CA THR A 337 0.50 39.37 -7.21
C THR A 337 -0.08 40.67 -7.75
N ARG A 338 -1.40 40.77 -7.95
CA ARG A 338 -2.07 42.00 -8.41
C ARG A 338 -2.00 43.16 -7.40
N THR A 339 -2.07 42.86 -6.10
CA THR A 339 -1.94 43.87 -5.02
C THR A 339 -0.51 44.36 -4.82
N LYS A 340 0.50 43.62 -5.29
CA LYS A 340 1.91 44.01 -5.25
C LYS A 340 2.24 44.96 -6.41
N ASN A 341 1.80 44.63 -7.63
CA ASN A 341 1.95 45.50 -8.81
C ASN A 341 1.16 46.82 -8.71
N GLY A 342 -0.01 46.82 -8.03
CA GLY A 342 -0.78 48.05 -7.82
C GLY A 342 -0.08 49.06 -6.90
N ARG A 343 0.59 48.57 -5.84
CA ARG A 343 1.31 49.43 -4.86
C ARG A 343 2.63 49.99 -5.37
N GLU A 344 3.25 49.34 -6.34
CA GLU A 344 4.49 49.80 -6.96
C GLU A 344 4.23 50.90 -8.01
N LYS A 345 3.04 50.87 -8.64
CA LYS A 345 2.60 51.87 -9.62
C LYS A 345 2.11 53.19 -9.03
N GLU A 346 1.80 53.22 -7.72
CA GLU A 346 1.44 54.45 -6.98
C GLU A 346 2.65 55.15 -6.33
N ARG A 347 3.87 54.61 -6.48
CA ARG A 347 5.10 55.13 -5.87
C ARG A 347 6.17 55.63 -6.86
N GLY A 348 5.90 55.55 -8.16
CA GLY A 348 6.71 56.19 -9.21
C GLY A 348 5.88 57.24 -9.92
#